data_AF-A0A9D6KUT2-F1
#
_entry.id   AF-A0A9D6KUT2-F1
#
_cell.length_a   1.000
_cell.length_b   1.000
_cell.length_c   1.000
_cell.angle_alpha   90.00
_cell.angle_beta   90.00
_cell.angle_gamma   90.00
#
_symmetry.space_group_name_H-M   'P 1'
#
loop_
_entity.id
_entity.type
_entity.pdbx_description
1 polymer ?
#
loop_
_entity_poly.entity_id
_entity_poly.type
_entity_poly.pdbx_seq_one_letter_code
_entity_poly.pdbx_strand_id
1 'polypeptide(L)'
;MNGLGAVDDNVLNIPGGQYRAMGVRAFNPQTRQWLIWWVDGRNPATLDPPVAGSFENGVGTFIGNDTLRGRPIIVRYQWSEIAANSAHWEQAFSPDNGASWEVNWIVHSTRAQ
;
A
#
# COMPACT_ATOMS: atom_id res chain seq x y z
N MET A 1 5.79 13.42 -13.79
CA MET A 1 6.96 12.96 -13.01
C MET A 1 7.94 12.08 -13.82
N ASN A 2 7.98 12.14 -15.16
CA ASN A 2 8.92 11.34 -15.98
C ASN A 2 9.01 9.84 -15.61
N GLY A 3 7.87 9.19 -15.31
CA GLY A 3 7.81 7.80 -14.86
C GLY A 3 8.13 7.56 -13.37
N LEU A 4 8.51 8.60 -12.62
CA LEU A 4 8.84 8.52 -11.19
C LEU A 4 7.62 8.68 -10.27
N GLY A 5 6.41 8.51 -10.80
CA GLY A 5 5.21 8.58 -9.99
C GLY A 5 4.02 7.94 -10.69
N ALA A 6 3.08 7.47 -9.87
CA ALA A 6 1.85 6.84 -10.31
C ALA A 6 0.73 7.17 -9.33
N VAL A 7 -0.50 7.24 -9.83
CA VAL A 7 -1.71 7.49 -9.03
C VAL A 7 -2.78 6.49 -9.45
N ASP A 8 -3.48 5.91 -8.48
CA ASP A 8 -4.67 5.09 -8.72
C ASP A 8 -5.87 5.64 -7.96
N ASP A 9 -7.04 5.64 -8.60
CA ASP A 9 -8.34 5.97 -8.00
C ASP A 9 -9.11 4.68 -7.71
N ASN A 10 -9.54 4.52 -6.47
CA ASN A 10 -10.20 3.32 -5.98
C ASN A 10 -11.62 3.64 -5.52
N VAL A 11 -12.55 2.76 -5.87
CA VAL A 11 -13.87 2.67 -5.27
C VAL A 11 -13.94 1.38 -4.47
N LEU A 12 -14.02 1.49 -3.15
CA LEU A 12 -13.96 0.37 -2.23
C LEU A 12 -15.35 0.10 -1.66
N ASN A 13 -15.82 -1.14 -1.87
CA ASN A 13 -17.09 -1.61 -1.33
C ASN A 13 -16.80 -2.44 -0.08
N ILE A 14 -16.88 -1.83 1.09
CA ILE A 14 -16.66 -2.49 2.38
C ILE A 14 -18.00 -2.68 3.13
N PRO A 15 -18.08 -3.55 4.15
CA PRO A 15 -19.31 -3.75 4.91
C PRO A 15 -19.91 -2.46 5.50
N GLY A 16 -19.07 -1.46 5.81
CA GLY A 16 -19.48 -0.15 6.34
C GLY A 16 -19.94 0.87 5.29
N GLY A 17 -20.03 0.50 4.01
CA GLY A 17 -20.42 1.36 2.91
C GLY A 17 -19.33 1.56 1.87
N GLN A 18 -19.68 2.19 0.76
CA GLN A 18 -18.73 2.52 -0.29
C GLN A 18 -17.92 3.76 0.09
N TYR A 19 -16.63 3.76 -0.20
CA TYR A 19 -15.82 4.98 -0.17
C TYR A 19 -14.82 5.03 -1.31
N ARG A 20 -14.33 6.25 -1.60
CA ARG A 20 -13.26 6.48 -2.57
C ARG A 20 -11.94 6.68 -1.86
N ALA A 21 -10.88 6.22 -2.48
CA ALA A 21 -9.53 6.45 -1.99
C ALA A 21 -8.52 6.48 -3.13
N MET A 22 -7.37 7.10 -2.88
CA MET A 22 -6.33 7.24 -3.88
C MET A 22 -4.99 6.74 -3.33
N GLY A 23 -4.32 5.90 -4.11
CA GLY A 23 -2.92 5.55 -3.89
C GLY A 23 -2.03 6.50 -4.67
N VAL A 24 -1.13 7.21 -3.98
CA VAL A 24 -0.13 8.08 -4.61
C VAL A 24 1.24 7.44 -4.43
N ARG A 25 1.98 7.25 -5.53
CA ARG A 25 3.32 6.66 -5.52
C ARG A 25 4.32 7.63 -6.09
N ALA A 26 5.47 7.75 -5.44
CA ALA A 26 6.62 8.50 -5.94
C ALA A 26 7.91 7.68 -5.76
N PHE A 27 8.75 7.66 -6.77
CA PHE A 27 10.08 7.05 -6.68
C PHE A 27 11.09 8.10 -6.23
N ASN A 28 11.86 7.78 -5.20
CA ASN A 28 13.02 8.57 -4.78
C ASN A 28 14.29 7.98 -5.43
N PRO A 29 14.92 8.68 -6.40
CA PRO A 29 16.12 8.18 -7.07
C PRO A 29 17.35 8.05 -6.17
N GLN A 30 17.42 8.83 -5.08
CA GLN A 30 18.56 8.80 -4.15
C GLN A 30 18.57 7.54 -3.30
N THR A 31 17.40 7.16 -2.76
CA THR A 31 17.26 5.94 -1.95
C THR A 31 16.90 4.71 -2.78
N ARG A 32 16.50 4.91 -4.05
CA ARG A 32 15.98 3.87 -4.96
C ARG A 32 14.73 3.17 -4.41
N GLN A 33 13.93 3.89 -3.64
CA GLN A 33 12.70 3.37 -3.05
C GLN A 33 11.48 4.09 -3.63
N TRP A 34 10.38 3.38 -3.73
CA TRP A 34 9.07 3.99 -3.85
C TRP A 34 8.53 4.33 -2.48
N LEU A 35 7.86 5.47 -2.41
CA LEU A 35 6.98 5.86 -1.32
C LEU A 35 5.55 5.75 -1.82
N ILE A 36 4.67 5.20 -0.98
CA ILE A 36 3.25 5.01 -1.29
C ILE A 36 2.42 5.65 -0.18
N TRP A 37 1.62 6.65 -0.54
CA TRP A 37 0.66 7.29 0.36
C TRP A 37 -0.76 6.82 0.04
N TRP A 38 -1.56 6.68 1.09
CA TRP A 38 -2.99 6.43 0.99
C TRP A 38 -3.77 7.70 1.33
N VAL A 39 -4.70 8.07 0.45
CA VAL A 39 -5.64 9.16 0.68
C VAL A 39 -7.02 8.56 0.87
N ASP A 40 -7.53 8.61 2.09
CA ASP A 40 -8.89 8.17 2.39
C ASP A 40 -9.89 9.31 2.11
N GLY A 41 -10.78 9.12 1.15
CA GLY A 41 -11.81 10.12 0.80
C GLY A 41 -12.82 10.41 1.93
N ARG A 42 -12.86 9.58 2.98
CA ARG A 42 -13.65 9.83 4.19
C ARG A 42 -12.97 10.84 5.11
N ASN A 43 -11.65 11.03 4.99
CA ASN A 43 -10.88 11.99 5.75
C ASN A 43 -9.86 12.73 4.86
N PRO A 44 -10.33 13.59 3.92
CA PRO A 44 -9.49 14.19 2.89
C PRO A 44 -8.50 15.26 3.42
N ALA A 45 -8.60 15.64 4.69
CA ALA A 45 -7.74 16.65 5.30
C ALA A 45 -6.39 16.08 5.78
N THR A 46 -6.25 14.76 5.83
CA THR A 46 -5.05 14.08 6.33
C THR A 46 -4.55 13.07 5.32
N LEU A 47 -3.23 12.99 5.23
CA LEU A 47 -2.52 11.95 4.49
C LEU A 47 -1.83 11.05 5.50
N ASP A 48 -2.08 9.74 5.43
CA ASP A 48 -1.38 8.79 6.28
C ASP A 48 0.12 8.78 5.92
N PRO A 49 1.03 8.47 6.88
CA PRO A 49 2.45 8.33 6.58
C PRO A 49 2.68 7.31 5.45
N PRO A 50 3.67 7.53 4.57
CA PRO A 50 3.91 6.60 3.48
C PRO A 50 4.51 5.30 3.99
N VAL A 51 4.22 4.22 3.29
CA VAL A 51 5.12 3.06 3.28
C VAL A 51 6.23 3.30 2.25
N ALA A 52 7.45 2.84 2.56
CA ALA A 52 8.61 2.96 1.69
C ALA A 52 9.21 1.58 1.39
N GLY A 53 9.68 1.37 0.16
CA GLY A 53 10.18 0.05 -0.24
C GLY A 53 10.66 -0.06 -1.67
N SER A 54 11.06 -1.26 -2.05
CA SER A 54 11.54 -1.58 -3.39
C SER A 54 11.15 -3.01 -3.78
N PHE A 55 11.36 -3.33 -5.05
CA PHE A 55 11.27 -4.69 -5.55
C PHE A 55 12.63 -5.37 -5.49
N GLU A 56 12.63 -6.60 -5.00
CA GLU A 56 13.78 -7.49 -4.98
C GLU A 56 13.31 -8.90 -5.37
N ASN A 57 13.97 -9.51 -6.35
CA ASN A 57 13.65 -10.87 -6.82
C ASN A 57 12.15 -11.10 -7.15
N GLY A 58 11.49 -10.09 -7.73
CA GLY A 58 10.07 -10.15 -8.11
C GLY A 58 9.09 -9.91 -6.97
N VAL A 59 9.57 -9.68 -5.74
CA VAL A 59 8.75 -9.35 -4.57
C VAL A 59 8.95 -7.89 -4.22
N GLY A 60 7.85 -7.14 -4.11
CA GLY A 60 7.86 -5.76 -3.63
C GLY A 60 7.52 -5.73 -2.16
N THR A 61 8.38 -5.17 -1.31
CA THR A 61 8.10 -5.02 0.12
C THR A 61 8.21 -3.56 0.51
N PHE A 62 7.13 -3.01 1.08
CA PHE A 62 7.03 -1.62 1.48
C PHE A 62 6.59 -1.55 2.94
N ILE A 63 7.29 -0.77 3.76
CA ILE A 63 7.08 -0.71 5.21
C ILE A 63 6.95 0.75 5.64
N GLY A 64 6.03 1.03 6.56
CA GLY A 64 5.84 2.36 7.13
C GLY A 64 5.28 2.28 8.55
N ASN A 65 5.56 3.29 9.36
CA ASN A 65 4.94 3.44 10.68
C ASN A 65 3.59 4.14 10.53
N ASP A 66 2.60 3.68 11.28
CA ASP A 66 1.26 4.28 11.28
C ASP A 66 0.62 4.17 12.67
N THR A 67 -0.61 4.65 12.81
CA THR A 67 -1.39 4.60 14.04
C THR A 67 -2.78 4.05 13.78
N LEU A 68 -3.08 2.88 14.35
CA LEU A 68 -4.42 2.29 14.31
C LEU A 68 -5.14 2.57 15.63
N ARG A 69 -6.23 3.36 15.56
CA ARG A 69 -7.05 3.73 16.74
C ARG A 69 -6.22 4.32 17.89
N GLY A 70 -5.27 5.18 17.55
CA GLY A 70 -4.37 5.83 18.51
C GLY A 70 -3.20 4.97 18.99
N ARG A 71 -3.02 3.74 18.49
CA ARG A 71 -1.89 2.86 18.84
C ARG A 71 -0.89 2.76 17.69
N PRO A 72 0.42 2.94 17.95
CA PRO A 72 1.45 2.75 16.93
C PRO A 72 1.40 1.32 16.37
N ILE A 73 1.53 1.21 15.05
CA ILE A 73 1.68 -0.04 14.33
C ILE A 73 2.73 0.14 13.21
N ILE A 74 3.23 -0.98 12.70
CA ILE A 74 3.95 -1.02 11.44
C ILE A 74 3.02 -1.59 10.37
N VAL A 75 2.93 -0.92 9.23
CA VAL A 75 2.20 -1.37 8.04
C VAL A 75 3.19 -1.96 7.05
N ARG A 76 2.84 -3.10 6.45
CA ARG A 76 3.57 -3.69 5.32
C ARG A 76 2.65 -3.89 4.14
N TYR A 77 3.07 -3.43 2.98
CA TYR A 77 2.52 -3.85 1.70
C TYR A 77 3.48 -4.84 1.04
N GLN A 78 2.93 -5.94 0.53
CA GLN A 78 3.70 -6.92 -0.20
C GLN A 78 3.07 -7.21 -1.55
N TRP A 79 3.87 -7.06 -2.60
CA TRP A 79 3.54 -7.49 -3.95
C TRP A 79 4.30 -8.78 -4.24
N SER A 80 3.60 -9.80 -4.74
CA SER A 80 4.19 -11.08 -5.12
C SER A 80 3.40 -11.70 -6.28
N GLU A 81 3.88 -12.86 -6.76
CA GLU A 81 3.19 -13.65 -7.79
C GLU A 81 2.82 -12.82 -9.04
N ILE A 82 3.72 -11.91 -9.42
CA ILE A 82 3.52 -11.01 -10.55
C ILE A 82 3.77 -11.78 -11.84
N ALA A 83 2.72 -11.93 -12.64
CA ALA A 83 2.75 -12.54 -13.96
C ALA A 83 2.28 -11.53 -15.03
N ALA A 84 2.32 -11.94 -16.30
CA ALA A 84 1.97 -11.06 -17.42
C ALA A 84 0.56 -10.45 -17.34
N ASN A 85 -0.37 -11.14 -16.68
CA ASN A 85 -1.77 -10.75 -16.58
C ASN A 85 -2.34 -10.84 -15.16
N SER A 86 -1.51 -11.06 -14.14
CA SER A 86 -1.96 -11.15 -12.75
C SER A 86 -0.92 -10.64 -11.76
N ALA A 87 -1.37 -10.26 -10.57
CA ALA A 87 -0.52 -9.96 -9.44
C ALA A 87 -1.25 -10.25 -8.12
N HIS A 88 -0.49 -10.61 -7.10
CA HIS A 88 -0.96 -10.69 -5.73
C HIS A 88 -0.45 -9.49 -4.94
N TRP A 89 -1.33 -8.90 -4.14
CA TRP A 89 -1.00 -7.84 -3.20
C TRP A 89 -1.63 -8.13 -1.85
N GLU A 90 -0.88 -7.91 -0.79
CA GLU A 90 -1.39 -7.96 0.58
C GLU A 90 -0.94 -6.77 1.42
N GLN A 91 -1.75 -6.43 2.41
CA GLN A 91 -1.44 -5.54 3.51
C GLN A 91 -1.45 -6.31 4.82
N ALA A 92 -0.42 -6.08 5.64
CA ALA A 92 -0.35 -6.60 6.99
C ALA A 92 -0.01 -5.50 7.99
N PHE A 93 -0.52 -5.65 9.22
CA PHE A 93 -0.17 -4.80 10.36
C PHE A 93 0.65 -5.60 11.38
N SER A 94 1.61 -4.93 11.99
CA SER A 94 2.36 -5.44 13.13
C SER A 94 2.24 -4.49 14.32
N PRO A 95 1.63 -4.92 15.43
CA PRO A 95 1.54 -4.12 16.66
C PRO A 95 2.78 -4.26 17.56
N ASP A 96 3.73 -5.12 17.20
CA ASP A 96 4.86 -5.56 18.05
C ASP A 96 6.23 -5.36 17.36
N ASN A 97 6.35 -4.26 16.62
CA ASN A 97 7.58 -3.86 15.91
C ASN A 97 8.12 -4.91 14.94
N GLY A 98 7.23 -5.63 14.26
CA GLY A 98 7.55 -6.58 13.20
C GLY A 98 7.76 -8.02 13.69
N ALA A 99 7.55 -8.31 14.98
CA ALA A 99 7.69 -9.66 15.52
C ALA A 99 6.56 -10.60 15.04
N SER A 100 5.35 -10.07 14.89
CA SER A 100 4.21 -10.75 14.27
C SER A 100 3.48 -9.84 13.28
N TRP A 101 2.80 -10.46 12.31
CA TRP A 101 2.09 -9.77 11.23
C TRP A 101 0.70 -10.35 11.05
N GLU A 102 -0.32 -9.49 11.08
CA GLU A 102 -1.70 -9.83 10.75
C GLU A 102 -2.04 -9.30 9.36
N VAL A 103 -2.23 -10.20 8.39
CA VAL A 103 -2.73 -9.84 7.06
C VAL A 103 -4.19 -9.45 7.19
N ASN A 104 -4.49 -8.19 6.86
CA ASN A 104 -5.83 -7.62 7.02
C ASN A 104 -6.48 -7.23 5.68
N TRP A 105 -5.73 -7.30 4.57
CA TRP A 105 -6.27 -7.09 3.24
C TRP A 105 -5.47 -7.85 2.20
N ILE A 106 -6.15 -8.60 1.34
CA ILE A 106 -5.59 -9.31 0.20
C ILE A 106 -6.32 -8.85 -1.06
N VAL A 107 -5.56 -8.61 -2.13
CA VAL A 107 -6.04 -8.30 -3.48
C VAL A 107 -5.38 -9.24 -4.47
N HIS A 108 -6.21 -9.92 -5.27
CA HIS A 108 -5.76 -10.62 -6.46
C HIS A 108 -6.21 -9.81 -7.67
N SER A 109 -5.24 -9.34 -8.44
CA SER A 109 -5.49 -8.51 -9.61
C SER A 109 -5.29 -9.31 -10.88
N THR A 110 -6.16 -9.09 -11.87
CA THR A 110 -5.99 -9.57 -13.24
C THR A 110 -6.08 -8.42 -14.23
N ARG A 111 -5.40 -8.53 -15.36
CA ARG A 111 -5.50 -7.53 -16.43
C ARG A 111 -6.94 -7.42 -16.93
N ALA A 112 -7.48 -6.20 -16.97
CA ALA A 112 -8.78 -5.93 -17.60
C ALA A 112 -8.71 -6.22 -19.11
N GLN A 113 -9.81 -6.72 -19.67
CA GLN A 113 -9.93 -7.04 -21.10
C GLN A 113 -10.04 -5.78 -21.96
#